data_AF-A0A966SYH7-F1
#
_entry.id   AF-A0A966SYH7-F1
#
_cell.length_a   1.000
_cell.length_b   1.000
_cell.length_c   1.000
_cell.angle_alpha   90.00
_cell.angle_beta   90.00
_cell.angle_gamma   90.00
#
_symmetry.space_group_name_H-M   'P 1'
#
loop_
_entity.id
_entity.type
_entity.pdbx_description
1 polymer ?
#
loop_
_entity_poly.entity_id
_entity_poly.type
_entity_poly.pdbx_seq_one_letter_code
_entity_poly.pdbx_strand_id
1 'polypeptide(L)'
;MRIDILTLFPDMVSGALNHSIVGRAIRSGVVDIRVHDLRQWTTDRHRTADDVPFGGGAGMVLKAEPLMQAISDICDGPLTERAERILLCPQGDVLSQATIARLAALPSILLVCGHYEGIDQRVLDTVVDEELSIGDYV
;
A
#
# COMPACT_ATOMS: atom_id res chain seq x y z
N MET A 1 -17.31 -0.16 0.41
CA MET A 1 -15.92 -0.64 0.27
C MET A 1 -14.99 0.34 0.95
N ARG A 2 -14.01 -0.15 1.71
CA ARG A 2 -12.91 0.63 2.29
C ARG A 2 -11.61 0.37 1.50
N ILE A 3 -10.84 1.41 1.25
CA ILE A 3 -9.54 1.33 0.56
C ILE A 3 -8.52 2.08 1.42
N ASP A 4 -7.57 1.35 1.99
CA ASP A 4 -6.43 1.95 2.67
C ASP A 4 -5.24 2.01 1.70
N ILE A 5 -4.48 3.11 1.73
CA ILE A 5 -3.29 3.30 0.90
C ILE A 5 -2.13 3.64 1.82
N LEU A 6 -1.11 2.78 1.86
CA LEU A 6 0.10 2.96 2.65
C LEU A 6 1.23 3.46 1.75
N THR A 7 1.73 4.67 2.03
CA THR A 7 2.71 5.34 1.17
C THR A 7 3.66 6.22 1.96
N LEU A 8 4.78 6.61 1.34
CA LEU A 8 5.65 7.66 1.83
C LEU A 8 5.18 9.08 1.43
N PHE A 9 4.19 9.22 0.55
CA PHE A 9 3.74 10.51 0.02
C PHE A 9 2.23 10.69 0.12
N PRO A 10 1.69 10.79 1.35
CA PRO A 10 0.25 10.86 1.57
C PRO A 10 -0.42 12.07 0.88
N ASP A 11 0.25 13.22 0.84
CA ASP A 11 -0.29 14.46 0.28
C ASP A 11 -0.46 14.38 -1.24
N MET A 12 0.48 13.72 -1.93
CA MET A 12 0.42 13.49 -3.38
C MET A 12 -0.81 12.65 -3.74
N VAL A 13 -1.03 11.56 -2.99
CA VAL A 13 -2.15 10.65 -3.20
C VAL A 13 -3.47 11.34 -2.84
N SER A 14 -3.54 11.94 -1.64
CA SER A 14 -4.75 12.60 -1.15
C SER A 14 -5.17 13.78 -2.02
N GLY A 15 -4.20 14.54 -2.55
CA GLY A 15 -4.46 15.60 -3.52
C GLY A 15 -5.17 15.08 -4.76
N ALA A 16 -4.66 14.01 -5.37
CA ALA A 16 -5.26 13.44 -6.58
C ALA A 16 -6.68 12.86 -6.33
N LEU A 17 -6.89 12.18 -5.20
CA LEU A 17 -8.15 11.49 -4.90
C LEU A 17 -9.35 12.42 -4.69
N ASN A 18 -9.11 13.68 -4.30
CA ASN A 18 -10.19 14.61 -3.96
C ASN A 18 -10.92 15.23 -5.17
N HIS A 19 -10.49 14.88 -6.38
CA HIS A 19 -11.01 15.45 -7.63
C HIS A 19 -11.91 14.47 -8.41
N SER A 20 -12.71 15.05 -9.31
CA SER A 20 -13.52 14.31 -10.30
C SER A 20 -14.41 13.20 -9.68
N ILE A 21 -14.52 12.05 -10.34
CA ILE A 21 -15.38 10.93 -9.95
C ILE A 21 -14.99 10.32 -8.61
N VAL A 22 -13.69 10.21 -8.30
CA VAL A 22 -13.20 9.64 -7.03
C VAL A 22 -13.60 10.56 -5.87
N GLY A 23 -13.34 11.86 -5.99
CA GLY A 23 -13.73 12.83 -4.97
C GLY A 23 -15.25 12.88 -4.75
N ARG A 24 -16.05 12.73 -5.82
CA ARG A 24 -17.51 12.61 -5.67
C ARG A 24 -17.91 11.34 -4.91
N ALA A 25 -17.29 10.20 -5.23
CA ALA A 25 -17.59 8.92 -4.58
C ALA A 25 -17.25 8.94 -3.08
N ILE A 26 -16.14 9.57 -2.71
CA ILE A 26 -15.76 9.80 -1.30
C ILE A 26 -16.81 10.70 -0.61
N ARG A 27 -17.15 11.85 -1.20
CA ARG A 27 -18.13 12.79 -0.61
C ARG A 27 -19.54 12.20 -0.48
N SER A 28 -19.92 11.30 -1.39
CA SER A 28 -21.21 10.60 -1.32
C SER A 28 -21.19 9.37 -0.42
N GLY A 29 -20.04 9.02 0.19
CA GLY A 29 -19.89 7.88 1.08
C GLY A 29 -20.00 6.51 0.39
N VAL A 30 -19.84 6.45 -0.94
CA VAL A 30 -19.89 5.19 -1.70
C VAL A 30 -18.59 4.38 -1.49
N VAL A 31 -17.49 5.08 -1.25
CA VAL A 31 -16.18 4.51 -0.91
C VAL A 31 -15.56 5.30 0.25
N ASP A 32 -14.92 4.60 1.17
CA ASP A 32 -14.07 5.18 2.21
C ASP A 32 -12.60 4.96 1.80
N ILE A 33 -11.88 6.03 1.48
CA ILE A 33 -10.46 5.95 1.11
C ILE A 33 -9.62 6.64 2.18
N ARG A 34 -8.67 5.89 2.75
CA ARG A 34 -7.77 6.37 3.82
C ARG A 34 -6.34 6.28 3.35
N VAL A 35 -5.59 7.36 3.52
CA VAL A 35 -4.20 7.45 3.11
C VAL A 35 -3.32 7.54 4.35
N HIS A 36 -2.34 6.66 4.44
CA HIS A 36 -1.46 6.45 5.59
C HIS A 36 -0.01 6.75 5.21
N ASP A 37 0.66 7.52 6.06
CA ASP A 37 2.10 7.77 5.94
C ASP A 37 2.88 6.69 6.68
N LEU A 38 3.60 5.83 5.95
CA LEU A 38 4.41 4.75 6.53
C LEU A 38 5.37 5.25 7.62
N ARG A 39 5.82 6.50 7.52
CA ARG A 39 6.72 7.09 8.52
C ARG A 39 6.10 7.24 9.89
N GLN A 40 4.78 7.06 10.05
CA GLN A 40 4.12 7.08 11.37
C GLN A 40 4.48 5.85 12.22
N TRP A 41 4.88 4.75 11.58
CA TRP A 41 5.30 3.51 12.25
C TRP A 41 6.83 3.36 12.36
N THR A 42 7.57 4.45 12.18
CA THR A 42 9.02 4.48 12.40
C THR A 42 9.31 4.87 13.86
N THR A 43 10.42 4.37 14.39
CA THR A 43 10.76 4.51 15.82
C THR A 43 11.85 5.54 16.09
N ASP A 44 12.55 6.00 15.05
CA ASP A 44 13.64 6.97 15.18
C ASP A 44 13.17 8.42 15.00
N ARG A 45 13.96 9.36 15.52
CA ARG A 45 13.66 10.80 15.49
C ARG A 45 13.50 11.36 14.07
N HIS A 46 14.21 10.80 13.09
CA HIS A 46 14.23 11.28 11.71
C HIS A 46 13.14 10.62 10.85
N ARG A 47 12.39 9.67 11.43
CA ARG A 47 11.35 8.89 10.78
C ARG A 47 11.85 8.17 9.53
N THR A 48 12.99 7.49 9.67
CA THR A 48 13.65 6.76 8.60
C THR A 48 12.89 5.47 8.28
N ALA A 49 12.40 5.37 7.04
CA ALA A 49 11.60 4.25 6.56
C ALA A 49 12.38 3.27 5.66
N ASP A 50 13.63 3.58 5.35
CA ASP A 50 14.51 2.82 4.46
C ASP A 50 15.79 2.36 5.17
N ASP A 51 16.44 1.35 4.60
CA ASP A 51 17.74 0.85 5.06
C ASP A 51 18.55 0.30 3.87
N VAL A 52 19.84 0.09 4.10
CA VAL A 52 20.73 -0.46 3.09
C VAL A 52 20.39 -1.93 2.80
N PRO A 53 20.42 -2.36 1.53
CA PRO A 53 20.18 -3.76 1.19
C PRO A 53 21.30 -4.65 1.74
N PHE A 54 20.92 -5.78 2.33
CA PHE A 54 21.88 -6.85 2.64
C PHE A 54 22.51 -7.38 1.34
N GLY A 55 23.83 -7.59 1.37
CA GLY A 55 24.62 -7.93 0.18
C GLY A 55 25.22 -6.72 -0.55
N GLY A 56 24.86 -5.49 -0.14
CA GLY A 56 25.31 -4.26 -0.77
C GLY A 56 24.60 -3.97 -2.09
N GLY A 57 25.11 -3.01 -2.86
CA GLY A 57 24.48 -2.51 -4.09
C GLY A 57 24.20 -1.01 -4.01
N ALA A 58 23.67 -0.47 -5.10
CA ALA A 58 23.16 0.90 -5.10
C ALA A 58 21.74 0.94 -4.55
N GLY A 59 21.32 2.10 -4.03
CA GLY A 59 19.96 2.33 -3.57
C GLY A 59 19.68 1.87 -2.14
N MET A 60 18.41 1.94 -1.77
CA MET A 60 17.87 1.65 -0.45
C MET A 60 16.64 0.75 -0.57
N VAL A 61 16.25 0.07 0.50
CA VAL A 61 15.06 -0.78 0.55
C VAL A 61 14.17 -0.34 1.71
N LEU A 62 12.85 -0.40 1.55
CA LEU A 62 11.94 -0.12 2.66
C LEU A 62 12.13 -1.10 3.82
N LYS A 63 12.22 -0.56 5.03
CA LYS A 63 12.39 -1.36 6.26
C LYS A 63 11.19 -2.25 6.51
N ALA A 64 11.45 -3.50 6.86
CA ALA A 64 10.42 -4.48 7.19
C ALA A 64 9.59 -4.06 8.42
N GLU A 65 10.24 -3.60 9.49
CA GLU A 65 9.58 -3.26 10.76
C GLU A 65 8.41 -2.26 10.62
N PRO A 66 8.60 -1.03 10.08
CA PRO A 66 7.49 -0.07 9.96
C PRO A 66 6.39 -0.58 9.03
N LEU A 67 6.73 -1.34 7.98
CA LEU A 67 5.74 -1.92 7.07
C LEU A 67 4.87 -2.96 7.78
N MET A 68 5.50 -3.90 8.50
CA MET A 68 4.78 -4.95 9.24
C MET A 68 3.86 -4.34 10.30
N GLN A 69 4.34 -3.33 11.03
CA GLN A 69 3.54 -2.62 12.04
C GLN A 69 2.36 -1.87 11.40
N ALA A 70 2.60 -1.13 10.32
CA ALA A 70 1.56 -0.40 9.61
C ALA A 70 0.47 -1.33 9.04
N ILE A 71 0.86 -2.41 8.39
CA ILE A 71 -0.07 -3.37 7.80
C ILE A 71 -0.91 -4.03 8.89
N SER A 72 -0.31 -4.43 10.02
CA SER A 72 -1.04 -4.99 11.16
C SER A 72 -2.01 -3.97 11.75
N ASP A 73 -1.58 -2.75 12.04
CA ASP A 73 -2.42 -1.71 12.65
C ASP A 73 -3.61 -1.31 11.75
N ILE A 74 -3.39 -1.22 10.45
CA ILE A 74 -4.44 -0.87 9.48
C ILE A 74 -5.45 -2.02 9.30
N CYS A 75 -4.96 -3.26 9.20
CA CYS A 75 -5.78 -4.42 8.83
C CYS A 75 -6.40 -5.17 10.02
N ASP A 76 -5.79 -5.13 11.20
CA ASP A 76 -6.21 -5.91 12.38
C ASP A 76 -7.16 -5.12 13.31
N GLY A 77 -7.68 -3.99 12.82
CA GLY A 77 -8.69 -3.16 13.49
C GLY A 77 -10.11 -3.79 13.54
N PRO A 78 -11.16 -3.01 13.88
CA PRO A 78 -12.50 -3.52 14.14
C PRO A 78 -13.28 -4.00 12.90
N LEU A 79 -12.59 -4.23 11.78
CA LEU A 79 -13.21 -4.80 10.59
C LEU A 79 -13.59 -6.25 10.88
N THR A 80 -14.80 -6.65 10.49
CA THR A 80 -15.28 -8.03 10.62
C THR A 80 -14.56 -8.99 9.66
N GLU A 81 -13.97 -8.45 8.60
CA GLU A 81 -13.25 -9.20 7.57
C GLU A 81 -11.87 -8.59 7.34
N ARG A 82 -10.87 -9.47 7.19
CA ARG A 82 -9.48 -9.08 6.88
C ARG A 82 -9.44 -8.37 5.53
N ALA A 83 -8.77 -7.21 5.46
CA ALA A 83 -8.54 -6.53 4.19
C ALA A 83 -7.57 -7.33 3.30
N GLU A 84 -7.82 -7.34 1.99
CA GLU A 84 -6.88 -7.88 1.00
C GLU A 84 -5.65 -6.97 0.90
N ARG A 85 -4.44 -7.50 1.12
CA ARG A 85 -3.21 -6.71 1.20
C ARG A 85 -2.43 -6.83 -0.11
N ILE A 86 -2.41 -5.76 -0.88
CA ILE A 86 -1.90 -5.75 -2.25
C ILE A 86 -0.63 -4.90 -2.31
N LEU A 87 0.47 -5.48 -2.75
CA LEU A 87 1.68 -4.74 -3.08
C LEU A 87 1.61 -4.26 -4.52
N LEU A 88 1.83 -2.97 -4.73
CA LEU A 88 1.99 -2.41 -6.06
C LEU A 88 3.47 -2.51 -6.47
N CYS A 89 3.79 -3.42 -7.41
CA CYS A 89 5.14 -3.63 -7.92
C CYS A 89 5.14 -4.05 -9.41
N PRO A 90 6.20 -3.73 -10.17
CA PRO A 90 6.32 -4.16 -11.57
C PRO A 90 6.34 -5.68 -11.77
N GLN A 91 6.77 -6.44 -10.75
CA GLN A 91 6.87 -7.90 -10.77
C GLN A 91 5.53 -8.61 -10.56
N GLY A 92 4.49 -7.87 -10.14
CA GLY A 92 3.16 -8.41 -9.88
C GLY A 92 2.38 -8.74 -11.15
N ASP A 93 1.23 -9.41 -10.97
CA ASP A 93 0.33 -9.72 -12.08
C ASP A 93 -0.20 -8.43 -12.73
N VAL A 94 -0.21 -8.39 -14.06
CA VAL A 94 -0.68 -7.20 -14.80
C VAL A 94 -2.18 -6.99 -14.56
N LEU A 95 -2.52 -5.82 -14.04
CA LEU A 95 -3.88 -5.43 -13.69
C LEU A 95 -4.80 -5.54 -14.91
N SER A 96 -5.86 -6.34 -14.75
CA SER A 96 -6.89 -6.54 -15.77
C SER A 96 -8.25 -6.03 -15.29
N GLN A 97 -9.19 -5.84 -16.22
CA GLN A 97 -10.57 -5.52 -15.85
C GLN A 97 -11.23 -6.61 -14.99
N ALA A 98 -10.86 -7.87 -15.19
CA ALA A 98 -11.34 -8.97 -14.35
C ALA A 98 -10.82 -8.83 -12.92
N THR A 99 -9.54 -8.47 -12.75
CA THR A 99 -8.94 -8.19 -11.44
C THR A 99 -9.65 -7.01 -10.76
N ILE A 100 -9.88 -5.91 -11.48
CA ILE A 100 -10.59 -4.74 -10.94
C ILE A 100 -12.01 -5.12 -10.47
N ALA A 101 -12.75 -5.89 -11.26
CA ALA A 101 -14.09 -6.33 -10.90
C ALA A 101 -14.10 -7.22 -9.65
N ARG A 102 -13.12 -8.13 -9.50
CA ARG A 102 -12.92 -8.94 -8.30
C ARG A 102 -12.64 -8.07 -7.08
N LEU A 103 -11.68 -7.15 -7.19
CA LEU A 103 -11.29 -6.26 -6.08
C LEU A 103 -12.43 -5.32 -5.66
N ALA A 104 -13.22 -4.81 -6.60
CA ALA A 104 -14.35 -3.93 -6.32
C ALA A 104 -15.50 -4.62 -5.55
N ALA A 105 -15.55 -5.96 -5.56
CA ALA A 105 -16.51 -6.75 -4.79
C ALA A 105 -16.08 -6.99 -3.34
N LEU A 106 -14.81 -6.71 -3.00
CA LEU A 106 -14.29 -6.91 -1.65
C LEU A 106 -14.77 -5.80 -0.69
N PRO A 107 -14.97 -6.10 0.60
CA PRO A 107 -15.38 -5.09 1.57
C PRO A 107 -14.25 -4.11 1.88
N SER A 108 -13.00 -4.57 1.91
CA SER A 108 -11.82 -3.78 2.24
C SER A 108 -10.57 -4.26 1.52
N ILE A 109 -9.74 -3.33 1.06
CA ILE A 109 -8.41 -3.59 0.51
C ILE A 109 -7.37 -2.62 1.09
N LEU A 110 -6.12 -3.05 1.17
CA LEU A 110 -4.95 -2.23 1.47
C LEU A 110 -4.01 -2.25 0.26
N LEU A 111 -3.69 -1.07 -0.26
CA LEU A 111 -2.67 -0.88 -1.29
C LEU A 111 -1.37 -0.41 -0.64
N VAL A 112 -0.30 -1.22 -0.76
CA VAL A 112 1.04 -0.88 -0.29
C VAL A 112 1.84 -0.31 -1.46
N CYS A 113 2.23 0.95 -1.36
CA CYS A 113 3.07 1.61 -2.36
C CYS A 113 4.55 1.33 -2.06
N GLY A 114 5.21 0.61 -2.97
CA GLY A 114 6.67 0.46 -2.94
C GLY A 114 7.40 1.80 -3.16
N HIS A 115 8.67 1.84 -2.78
CA HIS A 115 9.60 2.93 -3.06
C HIS A 115 11.03 2.42 -3.08
N TYR A 116 11.98 3.26 -3.51
CA TYR A 116 13.40 2.94 -3.61
C TYR A 116 13.64 1.72 -4.52
N GLU A 117 14.55 0.82 -4.18
CA GLU A 117 14.79 -0.43 -4.92
C GLU A 117 13.73 -1.51 -4.61
N GLY A 118 12.86 -1.28 -3.62
CA GLY A 118 11.76 -2.17 -3.30
C GLY A 118 11.51 -2.32 -1.80
N ILE A 119 10.92 -3.46 -1.46
CA ILE A 119 10.53 -3.84 -0.10
C ILE A 119 11.30 -5.10 0.31
N ASP A 120 11.58 -5.24 1.60
CA ASP A 120 12.14 -6.46 2.17
C ASP A 120 11.24 -7.69 1.90
N GLN A 121 11.81 -8.74 1.30
CA GLN A 121 11.09 -9.95 0.89
C GLN A 121 10.30 -10.60 2.03
N ARG A 122 10.75 -10.49 3.29
CA ARG A 122 10.04 -11.08 4.43
C ARG A 122 8.66 -10.48 4.62
N VAL A 123 8.47 -9.20 4.23
CA VAL A 123 7.15 -8.55 4.25
C VAL A 123 6.25 -9.19 3.21
N LEU A 124 6.76 -9.40 1.99
CA LEU A 124 6.01 -10.05 0.90
C LEU A 124 5.55 -11.44 1.33
N ASP A 125 6.47 -12.26 1.83
CA ASP A 125 6.21 -13.65 2.19
C ASP A 125 5.25 -13.82 3.37
N THR A 126 5.09 -12.79 4.22
CA THR A 126 4.36 -12.90 5.49
C THR A 126 3.02 -12.17 5.49
N VAL A 127 2.94 -11.00 4.85
CA VAL A 127 1.79 -10.11 5.01
C VAL A 127 1.22 -9.56 3.70
N VAL A 128 1.80 -9.86 2.54
CA VAL A 128 1.23 -9.50 1.24
C VAL A 128 0.42 -10.69 0.71
N ASP A 129 -0.81 -10.44 0.27
CA ASP A 129 -1.70 -11.45 -0.31
C ASP A 129 -1.56 -11.54 -1.83
N GLU A 130 -1.33 -10.39 -2.49
CA GLU A 130 -1.25 -10.28 -3.94
C GLU A 130 -0.25 -9.18 -4.34
N GLU A 131 0.46 -9.38 -5.45
CA GLU A 131 1.31 -8.39 -6.08
C GLU A 131 0.68 -7.98 -7.42
N LEU A 132 0.50 -6.66 -7.65
CA LEU A 132 -0.12 -6.14 -8.86
C LEU A 132 0.75 -5.11 -9.56
N SER A 133 0.86 -5.27 -10.88
CA SER A 133 1.50 -4.33 -11.80
C SER A 133 0.47 -3.58 -12.62
N ILE A 134 0.75 -2.33 -12.96
CA ILE A 134 -0.06 -1.55 -13.92
C ILE A 134 0.48 -1.65 -15.37
N GLY A 135 1.53 -2.45 -15.60
CA GLY A 135 2.05 -2.78 -16.92
C GLY A 135 3.57 -2.98 -16.95
N ASP A 136 4.09 -3.28 -18.15
CA ASP A 136 5.50 -3.64 -18.36
C ASP A 136 6.41 -2.41 -18.44
N TYR A 137 6.53 -1.70 -17.31
CA TYR A 137 7.40 -0.54 -17.15
C TYR A 137 7.83 -0.37 -15.68
N VAL A 138 8.95 0.31 -15.50
CA VAL A 138 9.42 0.84 -14.20
C VAL A 138 9.25 2.35 -14.20
#